data_AF-A0A3N5QZ10-F1
#
_entry.id   AF-A0A3N5QZ10-F1
#
_cell.length_a   1.000
_cell.length_b   1.000
_cell.length_c   1.000
_cell.angle_alpha   90.00
_cell.angle_beta   90.00
_cell.angle_gamma   90.00
#
_symmetry.space_group_name_H-M   'P 1'
#
loop_
_entity.id
_entity.type
_entity.pdbx_description
1 polymer ?
#
loop_
_entity_poly.entity_id
_entity_poly.type
_entity_poly.pdbx_seq_one_letter_code
_entity_poly.pdbx_strand_id
1 'polypeptide(L)'
;DGPLTERHLRGVAALLARESGRNDAGPVDAAEIELGIQVFNGDVLDAQGEPVEFAQCLQCHSLKAGDPDGVGNGGMSPAPELDGYASVEWIRAFVREPGAARFYGKKNVMPAFDTERLPDRDLELLVRWMRGEWQGR
;
A
#
# COMPACT_ATOMS: atom_id res chain seq x y z
N ASP A 1 -1.31 -15.31 19.55
CA ASP A 1 -2.02 -15.17 18.27
C ASP A 1 -2.76 -13.85 18.26
N GLY A 2 -2.61 -13.07 17.19
CA GLY A 2 -3.34 -11.81 16.99
C GLY A 2 -4.71 -12.05 16.35
N PRO A 3 -5.59 -11.04 16.32
CA PRO A 3 -6.94 -11.17 15.76
C PRO A 3 -6.94 -11.43 14.25
N LEU A 4 -5.90 -10.97 13.52
CA LEU A 4 -5.71 -11.29 12.11
C LEU A 4 -5.05 -12.66 11.93
N THR A 5 -5.68 -13.51 11.12
CA THR A 5 -5.15 -14.83 10.75
C THR A 5 -4.15 -14.71 9.60
N GLU A 6 -3.36 -15.76 9.38
CA GLU A 6 -2.48 -15.84 8.19
C GLU A 6 -3.25 -15.68 6.88
N ARG A 7 -4.50 -16.16 6.83
CA ARG A 7 -5.40 -15.97 5.68
C ARG A 7 -5.75 -14.49 5.48
N HIS A 8 -6.06 -13.75 6.55
CA HIS A 8 -6.31 -12.30 6.45
C HIS A 8 -5.06 -11.55 5.96
N LEU A 9 -3.88 -11.91 6.48
CA LEU A 9 -2.62 -11.30 6.06
C LEU A 9 -2.29 -11.59 4.60
N ARG A 10 -2.57 -12.80 4.10
CA ARG A 10 -2.46 -13.12 2.66
C ARG A 10 -3.37 -12.23 1.81
N GLY A 11 -4.62 -12.01 2.22
CA GLY A 11 -5.53 -11.11 1.51
C GLY A 11 -5.02 -9.67 1.46
N VAL A 12 -4.55 -9.13 2.60
CA VAL A 12 -3.94 -7.79 2.66
C VAL A 12 -2.72 -7.69 1.74
N ALA A 13 -1.84 -8.68 1.78
CA ALA A 13 -0.65 -8.71 0.91
C ALA A 13 -1.03 -8.79 -0.57
N ALA A 14 -2.04 -9.59 -0.92
CA ALA A 14 -2.57 -9.71 -2.27
C ALA A 14 -3.12 -8.37 -2.80
N LEU A 15 -3.91 -7.68 -1.99
CA LEU A 15 -4.44 -6.36 -2.34
C LEU A 15 -3.32 -5.33 -2.56
N LEU A 16 -2.34 -5.25 -1.66
CA LEU A 16 -1.20 -4.34 -1.82
C LEU A 16 -0.29 -4.72 -3.00
N ALA A 17 -0.14 -6.01 -3.28
CA ALA A 17 0.57 -6.48 -4.47
C ALA A 17 -0.11 -6.01 -5.76
N ARG A 18 -1.45 -6.07 -5.83
CA ARG A 18 -2.24 -5.49 -6.91
C ARG A 18 -1.97 -3.99 -7.05
N GLU A 19 -2.06 -3.22 -5.96
CA GLU A 19 -1.79 -1.76 -5.97
C GLU A 19 -0.40 -1.41 -6.47
N SER A 20 0.58 -2.25 -6.15
CA SER A 20 1.96 -2.02 -6.54
C SER A 20 2.20 -2.16 -8.04
N GLY A 21 1.38 -2.96 -8.74
CA GLY A 21 1.59 -3.31 -10.14
C GLY A 21 3.00 -3.86 -10.41
N ARG A 22 3.64 -4.48 -9.41
CA ARG A 22 5.01 -5.00 -9.55
C ARG A 22 5.02 -6.30 -10.31
N ASN A 23 5.98 -6.44 -11.22
CA ASN A 23 6.13 -7.65 -12.03
C ASN A 23 6.69 -8.84 -11.24
N ASP A 24 7.34 -8.60 -10.10
CA ASP A 24 7.96 -9.63 -9.25
C ASP A 24 7.03 -10.21 -8.18
N ALA A 25 5.83 -9.66 -8.02
CA ALA A 25 4.83 -10.17 -7.07
C ALA A 25 4.23 -11.53 -7.47
N GLY A 26 4.45 -11.97 -8.72
CA GLY A 26 3.80 -13.16 -9.28
C GLY A 26 2.29 -12.95 -9.52
N PRO A 27 1.58 -13.96 -10.04
CA PRO A 27 0.13 -13.89 -10.16
C PRO A 27 -0.51 -13.87 -8.77
N VAL A 28 -1.39 -12.92 -8.53
CA VAL A 28 -2.17 -12.80 -7.29
C VAL A 28 -3.58 -13.34 -7.55
N ASP A 29 -4.07 -14.20 -6.66
CA ASP A 29 -5.39 -14.82 -6.81
C ASP A 29 -6.51 -13.79 -6.57
N ALA A 30 -7.55 -13.81 -7.43
CA ALA A 30 -8.65 -12.86 -7.35
C ALA A 30 -9.45 -12.98 -6.04
N ALA A 31 -9.58 -14.18 -5.46
CA ALA A 31 -10.24 -14.38 -4.19
C ALA A 31 -9.38 -13.89 -3.00
N GLU A 32 -8.05 -13.92 -3.12
CA GLU A 32 -7.17 -13.27 -2.14
C GLU A 32 -7.27 -11.75 -2.20
N ILE A 33 -7.35 -11.16 -3.40
CA ILE A 33 -7.60 -9.72 -3.57
C ILE A 33 -8.94 -9.32 -2.96
N GLU A 34 -10.00 -10.08 -3.24
CA GLU A 34 -11.34 -9.86 -2.69
C GLU A 34 -11.33 -9.94 -1.16
N LEU A 35 -10.65 -10.94 -0.59
CA LEU A 35 -10.46 -11.03 0.85
C LEU A 35 -9.70 -9.80 1.40
N GLY A 36 -8.68 -9.33 0.69
CA GLY A 36 -7.97 -8.11 1.05
C GLY A 36 -8.88 -6.88 1.11
N ILE A 37 -9.81 -6.75 0.16
CA ILE A 37 -10.81 -5.66 0.16
C ILE A 37 -11.70 -5.75 1.41
N GLN A 38 -12.19 -6.95 1.73
CA GLN A 38 -13.02 -7.18 2.93
C GLN A 38 -12.25 -6.84 4.22
N VAL A 39 -10.98 -7.22 4.33
CA VAL A 39 -10.10 -6.88 5.47
C VAL A 39 -9.74 -5.39 5.50
N PHE A 40 -9.79 -4.67 4.39
CA PHE A 40 -9.59 -3.22 4.42
C PHE A 40 -10.85 -2.51 4.92
N ASN A 41 -12.02 -3.00 4.53
CA ASN A 41 -13.32 -2.41 4.86
C ASN A 41 -13.81 -2.69 6.27
N GLY A 42 -13.34 -3.74 6.97
CA GLY A 42 -13.96 -4.18 8.22
C GLY A 42 -14.97 -5.31 8.06
N ASP A 43 -15.07 -5.92 6.87
CA ASP A 43 -16.19 -6.81 6.52
C ASP A 43 -15.95 -8.28 6.90
N VAL A 44 -14.80 -8.61 7.50
CA VAL A 44 -14.47 -9.98 7.92
C VAL A 44 -14.95 -10.27 9.35
N LEU A 45 -15.53 -11.45 9.54
CA LEU A 45 -16.05 -11.94 10.82
C LEU A 45 -15.21 -13.10 11.35
N ASP A 46 -15.15 -13.23 12.68
CA ASP A 46 -14.54 -14.36 13.34
C ASP A 46 -15.47 -15.60 13.40
N ALA A 47 -15.05 -16.66 14.07
CA ALA A 47 -15.81 -17.92 14.15
C ALA A 47 -17.16 -17.79 14.89
N GLN A 48 -17.35 -16.72 15.66
CA GLN A 48 -18.55 -16.41 16.42
C GLN A 48 -19.46 -15.42 15.67
N GLY A 49 -19.03 -14.94 14.50
CA GLY A 49 -19.77 -13.97 13.69
C GLY A 49 -19.51 -12.52 14.11
N GLU A 50 -18.49 -12.25 14.92
CA GLU A 50 -18.16 -10.89 15.35
C GLU A 50 -17.10 -10.25 14.43
N PRO A 51 -17.11 -8.92 14.22
CA PRO A 51 -16.08 -8.26 13.42
C PRO A 51 -14.67 -8.53 13.93
N VAL A 52 -13.76 -8.90 13.03
CA VAL A 52 -12.37 -9.15 13.41
C VAL A 52 -11.70 -7.84 13.83
N GLU A 53 -11.17 -7.82 15.04
CA GLU A 53 -10.42 -6.67 15.56
C GLU A 53 -9.23 -6.32 14.64
N PHE A 54 -8.99 -5.02 14.41
CA PHE A 54 -7.99 -4.47 13.48
C PHE A 54 -8.18 -4.76 11.99
N ALA A 55 -9.24 -5.47 11.56
CA ALA A 55 -9.52 -5.72 10.15
C ALA A 55 -10.24 -4.57 9.43
N GLN A 56 -10.04 -3.32 9.85
CA GLN A 56 -10.70 -2.12 9.29
C GLN A 56 -9.62 -1.11 8.92
N CYS A 57 -8.74 -1.49 8.00
CA CYS A 57 -7.55 -0.70 7.65
C CYS A 57 -7.92 0.70 7.13
N LEU A 58 -9.07 0.83 6.45
CA LEU A 58 -9.58 2.09 5.90
C LEU A 58 -9.95 3.13 6.95
N GLN A 59 -10.07 2.75 8.22
CA GLN A 59 -10.29 3.70 9.31
C GLN A 59 -9.11 4.69 9.45
N CYS A 60 -7.90 4.24 9.09
CA CYS A 60 -6.66 5.01 9.21
C CYS A 60 -5.99 5.27 7.86
N HIS A 61 -5.98 4.30 6.95
CA HIS A 61 -5.30 4.39 5.66
C HIS A 61 -6.29 4.66 4.54
N SER A 62 -6.04 5.66 3.67
CA SER A 62 -6.82 5.74 2.43
C SER A 62 -6.34 4.69 1.43
N LEU A 63 -7.31 4.00 0.84
CA LEU A 63 -7.11 3.12 -0.30
C LEU A 63 -8.39 3.07 -1.14
N LYS A 64 -8.27 3.19 -2.47
CA LYS A 64 -9.31 2.91 -3.47
C LYS A 64 -9.50 1.40 -3.62
N ALA A 65 -9.77 0.73 -2.50
CA ALA A 65 -9.77 -0.73 -2.40
C ALA A 65 -10.90 -1.33 -3.25
N GLY A 66 -10.60 -1.70 -4.51
CA GLY A 66 -11.55 -2.42 -5.39
C GLY A 66 -12.47 -1.52 -6.22
N ASP A 67 -12.46 -0.21 -5.99
CA ASP A 67 -13.14 0.77 -6.83
C ASP A 67 -12.10 1.77 -7.40
N PRO A 68 -11.57 1.53 -8.62
CA PRO A 68 -10.57 2.39 -9.25
C PRO A 68 -11.07 3.83 -9.46
N ASP A 69 -12.39 3.97 -9.64
CA ASP A 69 -13.09 5.23 -9.89
C ASP A 69 -13.63 5.84 -8.59
N GLY A 70 -13.58 5.09 -7.49
CA GLY A 70 -13.97 5.52 -6.16
C GLY A 70 -13.02 6.54 -5.55
N VAL A 71 -13.52 7.21 -4.52
CA VAL A 71 -12.67 7.94 -3.58
C VAL A 71 -12.22 6.95 -2.51
N GLY A 72 -10.92 6.85 -2.26
CA GLY A 72 -10.43 6.02 -1.16
C GLY A 72 -11.10 6.46 0.13
N ASN A 73 -11.61 5.52 0.93
CA ASN A 73 -12.25 5.86 2.19
C ASN A 73 -11.23 6.64 3.03
N GLY A 74 -11.57 7.90 3.31
CA GLY A 74 -10.64 8.88 3.86
C GLY A 74 -10.22 8.48 5.27
N GLY A 75 -9.10 7.80 5.38
CA GLY A 75 -8.48 7.45 6.66
C GLY A 75 -8.45 8.66 7.59
N MET A 76 -9.07 8.52 8.75
CA MET A 76 -9.19 9.58 9.74
C MET A 76 -7.87 9.64 10.54
N SER A 77 -6.85 10.33 10.01
CA SER A 77 -5.61 10.69 10.73
C SER A 77 -4.51 9.61 10.87
N PRO A 78 -3.29 10.01 11.27
CA PRO A 78 -2.12 10.14 10.39
C PRO A 78 -1.51 8.77 10.04
N ALA A 79 -2.09 8.08 9.06
CA ALA A 79 -1.47 6.95 8.41
C ALA A 79 -1.18 7.28 6.93
N PRO A 80 -0.11 6.72 6.34
CA PRO A 80 0.17 6.94 4.93
C PRO A 80 -0.97 6.48 4.03
N GLU A 81 -1.25 7.24 2.98
CA GLU A 81 -2.10 6.82 1.88
C GLU A 81 -1.48 5.59 1.19
N LEU A 82 -2.30 4.58 0.95
CA LEU A 82 -1.91 3.33 0.31
C LEU A 82 -2.37 3.24 -1.15
N ASP A 83 -3.01 4.29 -1.68
CA ASP A 83 -3.38 4.40 -3.09
C ASP A 83 -2.16 4.23 -4.00
N GLY A 84 -2.15 3.17 -4.81
CA GLY A 84 -1.01 2.81 -5.64
C GLY A 84 0.25 2.50 -4.82
N TYR A 85 0.11 1.97 -3.61
CA TYR A 85 1.23 1.67 -2.71
C TYR A 85 2.33 0.89 -3.43
N ALA A 86 3.57 1.36 -3.32
CA ALA A 86 4.75 0.80 -3.99
C ALA A 86 4.73 0.79 -5.54
N SER A 87 3.79 1.48 -6.19
CA SER A 87 3.87 1.84 -7.62
C SER A 87 5.09 2.72 -7.92
N VAL A 88 5.44 2.89 -9.19
CA VAL A 88 6.51 3.80 -9.62
C VAL A 88 6.25 5.21 -9.10
N GLU A 89 5.02 5.70 -9.27
CA GLU A 89 4.57 7.03 -8.89
C GLU A 89 4.61 7.22 -7.39
N TRP A 90 4.15 6.21 -6.62
CA TRP A 90 4.15 6.26 -5.16
C TRP A 90 5.58 6.33 -4.62
N ILE A 91 6.49 5.47 -5.11
CA ILE A 91 7.90 5.46 -4.64
C ILE A 91 8.59 6.78 -5.02
N ARG A 92 8.39 7.27 -6.26
CA ARG A 92 8.96 8.56 -6.69
C ARG A 92 8.48 9.71 -5.80
N ALA A 93 7.17 9.80 -5.55
CA ALA A 93 6.61 10.83 -4.68
C ALA A 93 7.15 10.70 -3.25
N PHE A 94 7.25 9.48 -2.72
CA PHE A 94 7.76 9.20 -1.39
C PHE A 94 9.23 9.62 -1.22
N VAL A 95 10.10 9.32 -2.20
CA VAL A 95 11.52 9.72 -2.12
C VAL A 95 11.70 11.23 -2.24
N ARG A 96 10.86 11.89 -3.06
CA ARG A 96 10.90 13.34 -3.25
C ARG A 96 10.40 14.09 -2.02
N GLU A 97 9.33 13.62 -1.39
CA GLU A 97 8.71 14.32 -0.26
C GLU A 97 8.12 13.35 0.79
N PRO A 98 8.96 12.58 1.52
CA PRO A 98 8.47 11.57 2.47
C PRO A 98 7.71 12.17 3.67
N GLY A 99 7.87 13.48 3.89
CA GLY A 99 7.16 14.28 4.90
C GLY A 99 5.83 14.88 4.43
N ALA A 100 5.39 14.59 3.20
CA ALA A 100 4.09 15.04 2.74
C ALA A 100 2.96 14.50 3.64
N ALA A 101 1.84 15.23 3.71
CA ALA A 101 0.68 14.86 4.54
C ALA A 101 0.14 13.47 4.20
N ARG A 102 0.20 13.08 2.92
CA ARG A 102 -0.18 11.76 2.42
C ARG A 102 0.73 10.61 2.85
N PHE A 103 1.89 10.90 3.43
CA PHE A 103 2.84 9.90 3.90
C PHE A 103 2.96 9.98 5.42
N TYR A 104 4.14 10.32 5.94
CA TYR A 104 4.37 10.36 7.39
C TYR A 104 4.22 11.75 8.00
N GLY A 105 4.00 12.79 7.20
CA GLY A 105 3.80 14.15 7.70
C GLY A 105 4.92 14.58 8.66
N LYS A 106 4.52 15.12 9.81
CA LYS A 106 5.44 15.53 10.91
C LYS A 106 6.16 14.36 11.59
N LYS A 107 5.73 13.11 11.40
CA LYS A 107 6.39 11.92 11.96
C LYS A 107 7.52 11.41 11.06
N ASN A 108 7.68 11.99 9.88
CA ASN A 108 8.73 11.61 8.96
C ASN A 108 10.13 11.98 9.49
N VAL A 109 11.07 11.05 9.38
CA VAL A 109 12.50 11.27 9.64
C VAL A 109 13.38 11.03 8.42
N MET A 110 12.81 10.53 7.31
CA MET A 110 13.53 10.36 6.06
C MET A 110 13.77 11.73 5.41
N PRO A 111 15.01 12.11 5.06
CA PRO A 111 15.24 13.34 4.32
C PRO A 111 14.55 13.30 2.95
N ALA A 112 14.03 14.44 2.49
CA ALA A 112 13.66 14.60 1.09
C ALA A 112 14.92 14.53 0.20
N PHE A 113 14.79 13.92 -0.97
CA PHE A 113 15.83 13.90 -1.99
C PHE A 113 15.33 14.69 -3.20
N ASP A 114 15.75 15.94 -3.33
CA ASP A 114 15.48 16.77 -4.51
C ASP A 114 16.27 16.30 -5.74
N THR A 115 16.07 16.97 -6.87
CA THR A 115 16.72 16.66 -8.14
C THR A 115 18.22 16.93 -8.15
N GLU A 116 18.75 17.71 -7.21
CA GLU A 116 20.19 17.94 -7.07
C GLU A 116 20.86 16.77 -6.35
N ARG A 117 20.25 16.27 -5.27
CA ARG A 117 20.77 15.16 -4.47
C ARG A 117 20.52 13.79 -5.10
N LEU A 118 19.41 13.65 -5.81
CA LEU A 118 19.05 12.44 -6.54
C LEU A 118 18.42 12.82 -7.90
N PRO A 119 19.22 12.96 -8.96
CA PRO A 119 18.72 13.26 -10.30
C PRO A 119 17.65 12.26 -10.75
N ASP A 120 16.71 12.69 -11.62
CA ASP A 120 15.58 11.86 -12.03
C ASP A 120 15.97 10.52 -12.64
N ARG A 121 17.10 10.49 -13.38
CA ARG A 121 17.65 9.25 -13.93
C ARG A 121 18.04 8.25 -12.84
N ASP A 122 18.66 8.72 -11.77
CA ASP A 122 19.14 7.87 -10.69
C ASP A 122 17.97 7.42 -9.80
N LEU A 123 16.99 8.31 -9.57
CA LEU A 123 15.74 7.94 -8.93
C LEU A 123 15.01 6.85 -9.73
N GLU A 124 14.93 6.98 -11.05
CA GLU A 124 14.31 5.97 -11.91
C GLU A 124 15.02 4.60 -11.80
N LEU A 125 16.35 4.59 -11.81
CA LEU A 125 17.13 3.35 -11.61
C LEU A 125 16.88 2.74 -10.23
N LEU A 126 16.83 3.57 -9.18
CA LEU A 126 16.52 3.12 -7.82
C LEU A 126 15.11 2.52 -7.74
N VAL A 127 14.10 3.19 -8.30
CA VAL A 127 12.72 2.74 -8.31
C VAL A 127 12.61 1.39 -9.02
N ARG A 128 13.20 1.26 -10.21
CA ARG A 128 13.26 -0.01 -10.95
C ARG A 128 13.96 -1.11 -10.15
N TRP A 129 15.05 -0.78 -9.45
CA TRP A 129 15.75 -1.74 -8.58
C TRP A 129 14.87 -2.20 -7.41
N MET A 130 14.22 -1.27 -6.70
CA MET A 130 13.31 -1.57 -5.60
C MET A 130 12.14 -2.45 -6.07
N ARG A 131 11.72 -2.29 -7.32
CA ARG A 131 10.62 -3.02 -7.97
C ARG A 131 11.02 -4.32 -8.65
N GLY A 132 12.30 -4.71 -8.61
CA GLY A 132 12.79 -5.91 -9.31
C GLY A 132 12.85 -5.78 -10.84
N GLU A 133 12.63 -4.58 -11.37
CA GLU A 133 12.53 -4.24 -12.81
C GLU A 133 13.86 -3.73 -13.40
N TRP A 134 14.95 -3.72 -12.62
CA TRP A 134 16.23 -3.17 -13.06
C TRP A 134 17.03 -4.10 -13.97
N GLN A 135 16.90 -5.41 -13.77
CA GLN A 135 17.45 -6.41 -14.69
C GLN A 135 16.43 -6.62 -15.79
N GLY A 136 16.80 -6.31 -17.04
CA GLY A 136 15.92 -6.54 -18.18
C GLY A 136 15.44 -7.99 -18.18
N ARG A 137 14.14 -8.17 -18.00
CA ARG A 137 13.41 -9.38 -18.32
C ARG A 137 12.25 -9.00 -19.22
#